data_AF-B7IGS7-F1
#
_entry.id   AF-B7IGS7-F1
#
_cell.length_a   1.000
_cell.length_b   1.000
_cell.length_c   1.000
_cell.angle_alpha   90.00
_cell.angle_beta   90.00
_cell.angle_gamma   90.00
#
_symmetry.space_group_name_H-M   'P 1'
#
loop_
_entity.id
_entity.type
_entity.pdbx_description
1 polymer ?
#
loop_
_entity_poly.entity_id
_entity_poly.type
_entity_poly.pdbx_seq_one_letter_code
_entity_poly.pdbx_strand_id
1 'polypeptide(L)'
;MKKLLVSLFVLFVISAFSFPFFAGLEGINVPPTTLSATPSLLTVNARLDLGMFYFSLPVAELYEDGGYNFNNDFSTDFILSHLNVGISLKPKIPMIPLYARVGADLPIFDLLVNQTFSTVDLKVGAGFKFLLLALEGGVVARFEKQNDGSMNMDFGNIFYFAAGVAF
;
A
#
# COMPACT_ATOMS: atom_id res chain seq x y z
N MET A 1 24.27 -15.97 -3.16
CA MET A 1 23.41 -14.76 -3.30
C MET A 1 22.91 -14.52 -4.73
N LYS A 2 23.76 -14.37 -5.75
CA LYS A 2 23.32 -14.15 -7.15
C LYS A 2 22.29 -15.17 -7.68
N LYS A 3 22.50 -16.47 -7.45
CA LYS A 3 21.57 -17.53 -7.92
C LYS A 3 20.19 -17.47 -7.21
N LEU A 4 20.17 -17.11 -5.93
CA LEU A 4 18.93 -16.92 -5.17
C LEU A 4 18.15 -15.71 -5.70
N LEU A 5 18.83 -14.59 -5.94
CA LEU A 5 18.26 -13.39 -6.54
C LEU A 5 17.71 -13.65 -7.94
N VAL A 6 18.41 -14.42 -8.77
CA VAL A 6 17.94 -14.81 -10.10
C VAL A 6 16.71 -15.72 -10.02
N SER A 7 16.68 -16.70 -9.11
CA SER A 7 15.49 -17.55 -8.92
C SER A 7 14.29 -16.78 -8.38
N LEU A 8 14.50 -15.84 -7.44
CA LEU A 8 13.47 -14.92 -6.95
C LEU A 8 12.98 -14.00 -8.06
N PHE A 9 13.87 -13.48 -8.91
CA PHE A 9 13.52 -12.67 -10.07
C PHE A 9 12.73 -13.46 -11.10
N VAL A 10 13.10 -14.71 -11.40
CA VAL A 10 12.34 -15.57 -12.32
C VAL A 10 10.98 -15.93 -11.75
N LEU A 11 10.88 -16.25 -10.46
CA LEU A 11 9.59 -16.49 -9.80
C LEU A 11 8.73 -15.22 -9.77
N PHE A 12 9.34 -14.05 -9.55
CA PHE A 12 8.69 -12.75 -9.65
C PHE A 12 8.21 -12.45 -11.07
N VAL A 13 8.99 -12.77 -12.10
CA VAL A 13 8.58 -12.59 -13.50
C VAL A 13 7.48 -13.58 -13.88
N ILE A 14 7.54 -14.84 -13.45
CA ILE A 14 6.49 -15.83 -13.74
C ILE A 14 5.19 -15.48 -13.02
N SER A 15 5.26 -14.99 -11.77
CA SER A 15 4.09 -14.43 -11.11
C SER A 15 3.61 -13.17 -11.81
N ALA A 16 4.52 -12.29 -12.28
CA ALA A 16 4.27 -11.08 -13.12
C ALA A 16 3.41 -11.32 -14.36
N PHE A 17 3.46 -12.52 -14.95
CA PHE A 17 2.68 -12.85 -16.14
C PHE A 17 1.40 -13.64 -15.86
N SER A 18 1.21 -14.15 -14.64
CA SER A 18 0.12 -15.07 -14.31
C SER A 18 -1.02 -14.43 -13.50
N PHE A 19 -0.81 -13.21 -12.99
CA PHE A 19 -1.74 -12.49 -12.11
C PHE A 19 -1.94 -11.04 -12.59
N PRO A 20 -2.98 -10.31 -12.17
CA PRO A 20 -3.09 -8.89 -12.45
C PRO A 20 -2.01 -8.10 -11.69
N PHE A 21 -1.19 -7.32 -12.40
CA PHE A 21 -0.18 -6.44 -11.81
C PHE A 21 -0.66 -5.00 -11.77
N PHE A 22 -0.18 -4.25 -10.77
CA PHE A 22 -0.32 -2.80 -10.70
C PHE A 22 0.99 -2.21 -10.22
N ALA A 23 1.48 -1.15 -10.86
CA ALA A 23 2.61 -0.36 -10.39
C ALA A 23 2.27 1.11 -10.54
N GLY A 24 2.33 1.88 -9.46
CA GLY A 24 1.89 3.27 -9.48
C GLY A 24 2.10 3.98 -8.17
N LEU A 25 1.35 5.07 -8.00
CA LEU A 25 1.34 5.87 -6.78
C LEU A 25 -0.01 5.72 -6.09
N GLU A 26 0.00 5.69 -4.76
CA GLU A 26 -1.18 5.71 -3.89
C GLU A 26 -1.07 6.88 -2.92
N GLY A 27 -1.99 7.83 -3.00
CA GLY A 27 -2.17 8.88 -1.98
C GLY A 27 -3.15 8.40 -0.91
N ILE A 28 -2.80 8.57 0.36
CA ILE A 28 -3.67 8.31 1.51
C ILE A 28 -3.64 9.51 2.46
N ASN A 29 -4.80 9.96 2.93
CA ASN A 29 -4.90 11.17 3.77
C ASN A 29 -4.56 10.94 5.25
N VAL A 30 -4.42 9.68 5.67
CA VAL A 30 -3.87 9.33 6.98
C VAL A 30 -2.85 8.22 6.76
N PRO A 31 -1.53 8.49 6.83
CA PRO A 31 -0.50 7.49 6.57
C PRO A 31 -0.51 6.34 7.58
N PRO A 32 -0.28 5.09 7.14
CA PRO A 32 0.07 3.99 8.04
C PRO A 32 1.53 4.09 8.49
N THR A 33 2.40 4.70 7.67
CA THR A 33 3.81 4.95 7.93
C THR A 33 4.19 6.35 7.46
N THR A 34 4.91 7.12 8.28
CA THR A 34 5.31 8.49 7.99
C THR A 34 6.82 8.57 7.71
N LEU A 35 7.23 9.45 6.80
CA LEU A 35 8.61 9.85 6.57
C LEU A 35 9.12 10.77 7.69
N SER A 36 8.22 11.52 8.30
CA SER A 36 8.55 12.51 9.34
C SER A 36 7.73 12.27 10.60
N ALA A 37 8.18 12.87 11.72
CA ALA A 37 7.41 12.89 12.96
C ALA A 37 6.25 13.91 12.93
N THR A 38 6.12 14.68 11.84
CA THR A 38 5.10 15.72 11.69
C THR A 38 3.86 15.12 11.02
N PRO A 39 2.65 15.34 11.57
CA PRO A 39 1.42 14.88 10.94
C PRO A 39 1.28 15.45 9.53
N SER A 40 1.20 14.59 8.52
CA SER A 40 0.98 14.97 7.13
C SER A 40 -0.49 14.90 6.75
N LEU A 41 -0.94 15.80 5.88
CA LEU A 41 -2.27 15.80 5.27
C LEU A 41 -2.45 14.67 4.26
N LEU A 42 -1.41 14.37 3.48
CA LEU A 42 -1.44 13.32 2.47
C LEU A 42 -0.06 12.67 2.38
N THR A 43 -0.03 11.36 2.41
CA THR A 43 1.18 10.58 2.13
C THR A 43 1.03 9.92 0.78
N VAL A 44 2.04 10.13 -0.07
CA VAL A 44 2.16 9.50 -1.38
C VAL A 44 3.08 8.31 -1.24
N ASN A 45 2.55 7.14 -1.58
CA ASN A 45 3.26 5.88 -1.57
C ASN A 45 3.54 5.41 -2.99
N ALA A 46 4.73 4.86 -3.25
CA ALA A 46 4.95 3.98 -4.37
C ALA A 46 4.32 2.62 -4.05
N ARG A 47 3.40 2.17 -4.90
CA ARG A 47 2.65 0.94 -4.70
C ARG A 47 2.84 -0.06 -5.85
N LEU A 48 3.03 -1.31 -5.48
CA LEU A 48 3.20 -2.43 -6.39
C LEU A 48 2.31 -3.59 -5.96
N ASP A 49 1.39 -4.02 -6.82
CA ASP A 49 0.55 -5.20 -6.59
C ASP A 49 1.07 -6.35 -7.46
N LEU A 50 1.33 -7.48 -6.81
CA LEU A 50 1.77 -8.74 -7.41
C LEU A 50 0.72 -9.82 -7.14
N GLY A 51 -0.32 -9.85 -7.98
CA GLY A 51 -1.48 -10.70 -7.76
C GLY A 51 -2.22 -10.36 -6.47
N MET A 52 -2.20 -11.28 -5.49
CA MET A 52 -2.87 -11.03 -4.21
C MET A 52 -2.03 -10.20 -3.24
N PHE A 53 -0.71 -10.15 -3.40
CA PHE A 53 0.13 -9.36 -2.49
C PHE A 53 0.26 -7.94 -3.03
N TYR A 54 0.31 -6.95 -2.14
CA TYR A 54 0.76 -5.61 -2.52
C TYR A 54 1.83 -5.11 -1.57
N PHE A 55 2.64 -4.21 -2.09
CA PHE A 55 3.76 -3.56 -1.44
C PHE A 55 3.56 -2.07 -1.57
N SER A 56 3.76 -1.33 -0.49
CA SER A 56 3.60 0.12 -0.45
C SER A 56 4.77 0.73 0.30
N LEU A 57 5.39 1.76 -0.27
CA LEU A 57 6.52 2.46 0.34
C LEU A 57 6.26 3.97 0.27
N PRO A 58 6.31 4.72 1.39
CA PRO A 58 6.15 6.16 1.37
C PRO A 58 7.30 6.82 0.60
N VAL A 59 6.95 7.71 -0.32
CA VAL A 59 7.91 8.47 -1.15
C VAL A 59 7.81 9.97 -0.92
N ALA A 60 6.63 10.47 -0.54
CA ALA A 60 6.44 11.87 -0.24
C ALA A 60 5.32 12.11 0.79
N GLU A 61 5.41 13.23 1.49
CA GLU A 61 4.38 13.77 2.38
C GLU A 61 4.02 15.19 1.97
N LEU A 62 2.74 15.54 2.09
CA LEU A 62 2.20 16.88 1.94
C LEU A 62 1.59 17.30 3.27
N TYR A 63 1.87 18.52 3.70
CA TYR A 63 1.42 19.08 4.97
C TYR A 63 0.30 20.11 4.76
N GLU A 64 -0.40 20.45 5.83
CA GLU A 64 -1.54 21.40 5.77
C GLU A 64 -1.13 22.81 5.32
N ASP A 65 0.12 23.21 5.59
CA ASP A 65 0.67 24.50 5.18
C ASP A 65 1.06 24.55 3.68
N GLY A 66 0.84 23.46 2.94
CA GLY A 66 1.24 23.30 1.55
C GLY A 66 2.71 22.93 1.36
N GLY A 67 3.46 22.75 2.45
CA GLY A 67 4.79 22.18 2.43
C GLY A 67 4.77 20.72 1.97
N TYR A 68 5.91 20.26 1.47
CA TYR A 68 6.09 18.85 1.10
C TYR A 68 7.45 18.34 1.55
N ASN A 69 7.53 17.05 1.83
CA ASN A 69 8.76 16.33 2.09
C ASN A 69 8.87 15.15 1.13
N PHE A 70 9.92 15.11 0.32
CA PHE A 70 10.24 13.94 -0.49
C PHE A 70 11.34 13.14 0.19
N ASN A 71 11.17 11.83 0.25
CA ASN A 71 12.28 10.98 0.65
C ASN A 71 13.35 11.00 -0.45
N ASN A 72 14.54 11.48 -0.09
CA ASN A 72 15.69 11.54 -1.00
C ASN A 72 16.67 10.37 -0.79
N ASP A 73 16.47 9.55 0.26
CA ASP A 73 17.33 8.40 0.57
C ASP A 73 16.53 7.11 0.71
N PHE A 74 16.59 6.27 -0.33
CA PHE A 74 15.99 4.94 -0.35
C PHE A 74 17.01 3.87 0.07
N SER A 75 17.67 4.09 1.22
CA SER A 75 18.59 3.12 1.81
C SER A 75 17.88 1.80 2.16
N THR A 76 18.66 0.73 2.35
CA THR A 76 18.10 -0.57 2.74
C THR A 76 17.37 -0.49 4.09
N ASP A 77 17.92 0.27 5.04
CA ASP A 77 17.30 0.45 6.36
C ASP A 77 15.98 1.20 6.26
N PHE A 78 15.90 2.21 5.38
CA PHE A 78 14.64 2.91 5.10
C PHE A 78 13.58 1.96 4.52
N ILE A 79 13.94 1.17 3.51
CA ILE A 79 13.02 0.21 2.89
C ILE A 79 12.55 -0.81 3.94
N LEU A 80 13.44 -1.36 4.76
CA LEU A 80 13.08 -2.35 5.77
C LEU A 80 12.16 -1.79 6.87
N SER A 81 12.26 -0.50 7.19
CA SER A 81 11.45 0.15 8.23
C SER A 81 10.12 0.72 7.73
N HIS A 82 9.99 0.99 6.43
CA HIS A 82 8.81 1.67 5.88
C HIS A 82 8.06 0.85 4.81
N LEU A 83 8.63 -0.25 4.32
CA LEU A 83 7.96 -1.12 3.36
C LEU A 83 6.77 -1.80 4.03
N ASN A 84 5.59 -1.37 3.64
CA ASN A 84 4.35 -2.01 4.02
C ASN A 84 4.02 -3.15 3.02
N VAL A 85 3.54 -4.26 3.55
CA VAL A 85 3.12 -5.44 2.78
C VAL A 85 1.67 -5.72 3.13
N GLY A 86 0.84 -6.00 2.13
CA GLY A 86 -0.56 -6.32 2.35
C GLY A 86 -1.07 -7.39 1.40
N ILE A 87 -2.31 -7.79 1.63
CA ILE A 87 -3.07 -8.65 0.71
C ILE A 87 -4.18 -7.81 0.10
N SER A 88 -4.41 -7.94 -1.20
CA SER A 88 -5.53 -7.35 -1.91
C SER A 88 -6.21 -8.35 -2.83
N LEU A 89 -7.53 -8.30 -2.86
CA LEU A 89 -8.38 -9.01 -3.80
C LEU A 89 -9.03 -7.98 -4.73
N LYS A 90 -8.98 -8.28 -6.02
CA LYS A 90 -9.52 -7.41 -7.09
C LYS A 90 -10.52 -8.15 -7.97
N PRO A 91 -11.70 -8.52 -7.46
CA PRO A 91 -12.71 -9.15 -8.30
C PRO A 91 -13.13 -8.20 -9.42
N LYS A 92 -13.02 -8.68 -10.66
CA LYS A 92 -13.49 -7.94 -11.84
C LYS A 92 -15.01 -7.92 -11.85
N ILE A 93 -15.59 -6.77 -12.17
CA ILE A 93 -17.03 -6.66 -12.42
C ILE A 93 -17.25 -7.07 -13.88
N PRO A 94 -18.08 -8.10 -14.16
CA PRO A 94 -18.33 -8.54 -15.52
C PRO A 94 -18.82 -7.39 -16.41
N MET A 95 -18.39 -7.37 -17.67
CA MET A 95 -18.87 -6.50 -18.75
C MET A 95 -18.50 -5.01 -18.69
N ILE A 96 -17.77 -4.55 -17.66
CA ILE A 96 -17.29 -3.16 -17.55
C ILE A 96 -15.80 -3.20 -17.17
N PRO A 97 -14.96 -2.25 -17.62
CA PRO A 97 -13.57 -2.09 -17.16
C PRO A 97 -13.42 -1.72 -15.66
N LEU A 98 -14.37 -2.11 -14.81
CA LEU A 98 -14.40 -1.85 -13.38
C LEU A 98 -14.03 -3.10 -12.58
N TYR A 99 -13.41 -2.89 -11.42
CA TYR A 99 -13.16 -3.91 -10.42
C TYR A 99 -13.40 -3.33 -9.04
N ALA A 100 -13.80 -4.17 -8.09
CA ALA A 100 -13.75 -3.80 -6.69
C ALA A 100 -12.35 -4.12 -6.14
N ARG A 101 -11.91 -3.40 -5.12
CA ARG A 101 -10.70 -3.68 -4.36
C ARG A 101 -11.09 -3.88 -2.90
N VAL A 102 -10.63 -5.00 -2.33
CA VAL A 102 -10.60 -5.21 -0.89
C VAL A 102 -9.16 -5.55 -0.54
N GLY A 103 -8.53 -4.77 0.33
CA GLY A 103 -7.17 -5.01 0.78
C GLY A 103 -7.04 -4.87 2.28
N ALA A 104 -6.05 -5.52 2.83
CA ALA A 104 -5.64 -5.37 4.22
C ALA A 104 -4.13 -5.26 4.28
N ASP A 105 -3.65 -4.29 5.05
CA ASP A 105 -2.25 -4.23 5.45
C ASP A 105 -1.96 -5.44 6.32
N LEU A 106 -0.83 -6.09 6.05
CA LEU A 106 -0.31 -7.14 6.88
C LEU A 106 0.90 -6.58 7.62
N PRO A 107 0.84 -6.39 8.95
CA PRO A 107 2.00 -6.00 9.73
C PRO A 107 2.95 -7.21 9.90
N ILE A 108 3.35 -7.87 8.79
CA ILE A 108 4.11 -9.15 8.81
C ILE A 108 5.42 -8.97 9.55
N PHE A 109 6.14 -7.88 9.31
CA PHE A 109 7.41 -7.63 9.96
C PHE A 109 7.23 -7.41 11.47
N ASP A 110 6.28 -6.58 11.89
CA ASP A 110 6.02 -6.37 13.31
C ASP A 110 5.43 -7.61 14.00
N LEU A 111 4.60 -8.40 13.31
CA LEU A 111 4.08 -9.68 13.81
C LEU A 111 5.19 -10.73 14.00
N LEU A 112 6.10 -10.84 13.03
CA LEU A 112 7.16 -11.85 13.06
C LEU A 112 8.31 -11.48 14.00
N VAL A 113 8.66 -10.20 14.08
CA VAL A 113 9.81 -9.71 14.86
C VAL A 113 9.40 -9.28 16.25
N ASN A 114 8.34 -8.48 16.37
CA ASN A 114 7.95 -7.81 17.61
C ASN A 114 6.73 -8.45 18.28
N GLN A 115 6.02 -9.37 17.61
CA GLN A 115 4.74 -9.95 18.03
C GLN A 115 3.66 -8.90 18.38
N THR A 116 3.78 -7.71 17.80
CA THR A 116 2.85 -6.59 18.01
C THR A 116 2.46 -6.00 16.66
N PHE A 117 1.37 -5.24 16.63
CA PHE A 117 1.05 -4.36 15.51
C PHE A 117 0.49 -3.05 16.07
N SER A 118 0.88 -1.93 15.49
CA SER A 118 0.38 -0.60 15.84
C SER A 118 -0.92 -0.29 15.11
N THR A 119 -0.95 -0.56 13.80
CA THR A 119 -2.08 -0.26 12.92
C THR A 119 -2.35 -1.37 11.91
N VAL A 120 -3.62 -1.63 11.61
CA VAL A 120 -4.07 -2.45 10.49
C VAL A 120 -5.06 -1.66 9.67
N ASP A 121 -4.74 -1.44 8.39
CA ASP A 121 -5.63 -0.73 7.47
C ASP A 121 -6.37 -1.73 6.58
N LEU A 122 -7.70 -1.67 6.59
CA LEU A 122 -8.57 -2.40 5.67
C LEU A 122 -9.10 -1.42 4.61
N LYS A 123 -8.67 -1.61 3.37
CA LYS A 123 -8.99 -0.76 2.22
C LYS A 123 -10.12 -1.37 1.42
N VAL A 124 -11.18 -0.61 1.17
CA VAL A 124 -12.27 -1.01 0.29
C VAL A 124 -12.50 0.07 -0.75
N GLY A 125 -12.55 -0.29 -2.03
CA GLY A 125 -12.77 0.69 -3.08
C GLY A 125 -13.17 0.09 -4.41
N ALA A 126 -13.19 0.95 -5.42
CA ALA A 126 -13.43 0.59 -6.80
C ALA A 126 -12.28 1.10 -7.66
N GLY A 127 -11.96 0.35 -8.71
CA GLY A 127 -10.98 0.73 -9.69
C GLY A 127 -11.51 0.58 -11.10
N PHE A 128 -10.86 1.31 -12.00
CA PHE A 128 -11.12 1.34 -13.43
C PHE A 128 -9.80 1.04 -14.15
N LYS A 129 -9.80 0.04 -15.04
CA LYS A 129 -8.64 -0.31 -15.87
C LYS A 129 -8.96 -0.05 -17.34
N PHE A 130 -8.20 0.84 -17.98
CA PHE A 130 -8.27 1.08 -19.41
C PHE A 130 -6.90 0.85 -20.05
N LEU A 131 -6.83 -0.16 -20.93
CA LEU A 131 -5.57 -0.63 -21.51
C LEU A 131 -4.55 -0.97 -20.41
N LEU A 132 -3.45 -0.22 -20.37
CA LEU A 132 -2.39 -0.34 -19.38
C LEU A 132 -2.57 0.60 -18.20
N LEU A 133 -3.53 1.51 -18.21
CA LEU A 133 -3.74 2.46 -17.12
C LEU A 133 -4.80 1.93 -16.15
N ALA A 134 -4.56 2.13 -14.86
CA ALA A 134 -5.51 1.83 -13.81
C ALA A 134 -5.61 2.99 -12.82
N LEU A 135 -6.85 3.28 -12.43
CA LEU A 135 -7.20 4.22 -11.38
C LEU A 135 -7.98 3.46 -10.31
N GLU A 136 -7.69 3.71 -9.05
CA GLU A 136 -8.39 3.12 -7.90
C GLU A 136 -8.71 4.21 -6.89
N GLY A 137 -9.87 4.12 -6.25
CA GLY A 137 -10.23 5.01 -5.16
C GLY A 137 -11.16 4.33 -4.17
N GLY A 138 -11.08 4.71 -2.91
CA GLY A 138 -11.92 4.14 -1.89
C GLY A 138 -11.68 4.68 -0.49
N VAL A 139 -12.22 3.95 0.47
CA VAL A 139 -12.15 4.24 1.91
C VAL A 139 -11.23 3.26 2.60
N VAL A 140 -10.68 3.68 3.73
CA VAL A 140 -9.86 2.85 4.61
C VAL A 140 -10.50 2.82 5.99
N ALA A 141 -10.60 1.61 6.55
CA ALA A 141 -10.89 1.39 7.96
C ALA A 141 -9.57 1.11 8.67
N ARG A 142 -9.15 1.98 9.58
CA ARG A 142 -7.93 1.82 10.36
C ARG A 142 -8.27 1.24 11.73
N PHE A 143 -7.58 0.17 12.09
CA PHE A 143 -7.61 -0.40 13.42
C PHE A 143 -6.30 -0.08 14.11
N GLU A 144 -6.34 0.71 15.18
CA GLU A 144 -5.15 1.16 15.91
C GLU A 144 -5.17 0.63 17.34
N LYS A 145 -4.05 0.03 17.76
CA LYS A 145 -3.88 -0.45 19.13
C LYS A 145 -3.47 0.72 20.04
N GLN A 146 -4.28 0.99 21.06
CA GLN A 146 -4.03 2.02 22.05
C GLN A 146 -3.03 1.55 23.12
N ASN A 147 -2.45 2.51 23.85
CA ASN A 147 -1.48 2.25 24.92
C ASN A 147 -2.05 1.42 26.08
N ASP A 148 -3.37 1.42 26.26
CA ASP A 148 -4.07 0.60 27.26
C ASP A 148 -4.39 -0.83 26.78
N GLY A 149 -3.99 -1.17 25.55
CA GLY A 149 -4.24 -2.47 24.92
C GLY A 149 -5.61 -2.59 24.24
N SER A 150 -6.45 -1.55 24.28
CA SER A 150 -7.70 -1.50 23.52
C SER A 150 -7.45 -1.28 22.03
N MET A 151 -8.45 -1.61 21.20
CA MET A 151 -8.43 -1.41 19.75
C MET A 151 -9.41 -0.30 19.39
N ASN A 152 -8.91 0.79 18.83
CA ASN A 152 -9.74 1.84 18.25
C ASN A 152 -9.95 1.57 16.75
N MET A 153 -11.11 1.96 16.22
CA MET A 153 -11.42 1.87 14.81
C MET A 153 -11.79 3.25 14.27
N ASP A 154 -11.03 3.75 13.31
CA ASP A 154 -11.38 4.92 12.52
C ASP A 154 -11.90 4.47 11.15
N PHE A 155 -13.14 4.82 10.83
CA PHE A 155 -13.80 4.44 9.59
C PHE A 155 -14.56 5.63 9.01
N GLY A 156 -14.43 5.83 7.69
CA GLY A 156 -15.17 6.84 6.95
C GLY A 156 -14.47 8.21 6.82
N ASN A 157 -13.34 8.41 7.50
CA ASN A 157 -12.53 9.63 7.41
C ASN A 157 -11.23 9.45 6.62
N ILE A 158 -10.85 8.19 6.34
CA ILE A 158 -9.62 7.86 5.63
C ILE A 158 -9.97 7.42 4.21
N PHE A 159 -9.34 8.06 3.23
CA PHE A 159 -9.52 7.83 1.82
C PHE A 159 -8.18 7.54 1.16
N TYR A 160 -8.21 6.70 0.13
CA TYR A 160 -7.07 6.51 -0.74
C TYR A 160 -7.45 6.70 -2.20
N PHE A 161 -6.47 7.14 -2.98
CA PHE A 161 -6.54 7.20 -4.42
C PHE A 161 -5.23 6.67 -5.00
N ALA A 162 -5.30 5.76 -5.96
CA ALA A 162 -4.13 5.23 -6.63
C ALA A 162 -4.25 5.35 -8.14
N ALA A 163 -3.14 5.67 -8.80
CA ALA A 163 -3.03 5.76 -10.24
C ALA A 163 -1.73 5.12 -10.70
N GLY A 164 -1.79 4.35 -11.78
CA GLY A 164 -0.62 3.62 -12.24
C GLY A 164 -0.84 2.81 -13.49
N VAL A 165 0.14 1.95 -13.76
CA VAL A 165 0.13 1.01 -14.85
C VAL A 165 -0.34 -0.36 -14.34
N ALA A 166 -1.25 -1.01 -15.04
CA ALA A 166 -1.73 -2.35 -14.74
C ALA A 166 -1.70 -3.26 -15.98
N PHE A 167 -1.08 -4.43 -15.87
CA PHE A 167 -0.99 -5.45 -16.92
C PHE A 167 -1.65 -6.74 -16.45
#